data_AF-A0A959I5X3-F1
#
_entry.id   AF-A0A959I5X3-F1
#
_cell.length_a   1.000
_cell.length_b   1.000
_cell.length_c   1.000
_cell.angle_alpha   90.00
_cell.angle_beta   90.00
_cell.angle_gamma   90.00
#
_symmetry.space_group_name_H-M   'P 1'
#
loop_
_entity.id
_entity.type
_entity.pdbx_description
1 polymer ?
#
loop_
_entity_poly.entity_id
_entity_poly.type
_entity_poly.pdbx_seq_one_letter_code
_entity_poly.pdbx_strand_id
1 'polypeptide(L)'
;MVKSLVTHHYRTATFPLASLPDFKRTAFEWAQSFSQTCYLDSNEYSADLHRSYECLIGADACETISLPATGNAFDRWKQFCETHPTWQFGYLSYDLKNEVEALQSAHPDRLGFPVLHFFVPVYVLEVFTDRVVIHSRRESPRAVWQLIRKSRQRPASEVPALPSLRARTPRQEYLQTVEAIRRHIVEGDLYEMNLCQEFYAEDCFLDPGDVFQQLNQLAQAPFAAFLKLHDRHLLCASPERFLKKEGD
;
A
#
# COMPACT_ATOMS: atom_id res chain seq x y z
N MET A 1 -32.25 12.70 21.59
CA MET A 1 -31.95 11.43 20.88
C MET A 1 -30.55 11.03 21.22
N VAL A 2 -30.40 9.95 21.97
CA VAL A 2 -29.11 9.40 22.40
C VAL A 2 -28.39 8.90 21.15
N LYS A 3 -27.34 9.59 20.70
CA LYS A 3 -26.37 9.00 19.77
C LYS A 3 -25.74 7.83 20.53
N SER A 4 -26.22 6.63 20.22
CA SER A 4 -25.62 5.37 20.63
C SER A 4 -24.11 5.42 20.34
N LEU A 5 -23.30 5.45 21.40
CA LEU A 5 -21.87 5.17 21.36
C LEU A 5 -21.70 3.75 20.82
N VAL A 6 -21.58 3.60 19.50
CA VAL A 6 -21.13 2.34 18.90
C VAL A 6 -19.68 2.21 19.32
N THR A 7 -19.41 1.36 20.30
CA THR A 7 -18.07 0.98 20.73
C THR A 7 -17.21 0.62 19.52
N HIS A 8 -16.14 1.39 19.31
CA HIS A 8 -15.16 1.29 18.23
C HIS A 8 -14.22 0.07 18.39
N HIS A 9 -14.72 -1.04 18.93
CA HIS A 9 -13.93 -2.23 19.18
C HIS A 9 -14.15 -3.25 18.08
N TYR A 10 -13.06 -3.85 17.61
CA TYR A 10 -13.12 -4.99 16.73
C TYR A 10 -13.70 -6.19 17.48
N ARG A 11 -14.70 -6.83 16.88
CA ARG A 11 -15.00 -8.23 17.18
C ARG A 11 -13.99 -9.09 16.45
N THR A 12 -13.42 -10.07 17.14
CA THR A 12 -12.33 -10.91 16.62
C THR A 12 -12.72 -12.38 16.66
N ALA A 13 -12.40 -13.12 15.60
CA ALA A 13 -12.42 -14.58 15.64
C ALA A 13 -11.35 -15.17 14.71
N THR A 14 -10.91 -16.38 15.03
CA THR A 14 -9.91 -17.12 14.26
C THR A 14 -10.56 -18.25 13.49
N PHE A 15 -10.12 -18.46 12.25
CA PHE A 15 -10.61 -19.53 11.38
C PHE A 15 -9.43 -20.32 10.79
N PRO A 16 -9.54 -21.65 10.66
CA PRO A 16 -8.50 -22.46 10.05
C PRO A 16 -8.46 -22.26 8.52
N LEU A 17 -7.26 -22.31 7.95
CA LEU A 17 -7.02 -22.28 6.50
C LEU A 17 -6.63 -23.67 6.00
N ALA A 18 -7.28 -24.10 4.92
CA ALA A 18 -6.91 -25.34 4.23
C ALA A 18 -5.85 -25.11 3.14
N SER A 19 -5.82 -23.91 2.56
CA SER A 19 -4.90 -23.51 1.49
C SER A 19 -4.66 -22.00 1.61
N LEU A 20 -3.42 -21.63 1.94
CA LEU A 20 -3.01 -20.22 2.04
C LEU A 20 -3.13 -19.50 0.69
N PRO A 21 -2.64 -20.04 -0.45
CA PRO A 21 -2.74 -19.35 -1.74
C PRO A 21 -4.20 -19.10 -2.17
N ASP A 22 -5.08 -20.08 -1.98
CA ASP A 22 -6.50 -19.93 -2.36
C ASP A 22 -7.21 -18.91 -1.47
N PHE A 23 -6.87 -18.89 -0.17
CA PHE A 23 -7.40 -17.90 0.74
C PHE A 23 -6.91 -16.49 0.42
N LYS A 24 -5.59 -16.29 0.20
CA LYS A 24 -5.03 -14.98 -0.20
C LYS A 24 -5.74 -14.44 -1.44
N ARG A 25 -5.94 -15.28 -2.47
CA ARG A 25 -6.65 -14.90 -3.70
C ARG A 25 -8.09 -14.44 -3.42
N THR A 26 -8.88 -15.22 -2.69
CA THR A 26 -10.28 -14.86 -2.39
C THR A 26 -10.41 -13.67 -1.44
N ALA A 27 -9.51 -13.53 -0.48
CA ALA A 27 -9.43 -12.40 0.43
C ALA A 27 -9.06 -11.11 -0.30
N PHE A 28 -8.11 -11.17 -1.24
CA PHE A 28 -7.76 -10.04 -2.11
C PHE A 28 -8.95 -9.57 -2.95
N GLU A 29 -9.63 -10.47 -3.66
CA GLU A 29 -10.84 -10.13 -4.43
C GLU A 29 -11.94 -9.49 -3.57
N TRP A 30 -12.17 -10.04 -2.37
CA TRP A 30 -13.12 -9.47 -1.43
C TRP A 30 -12.71 -8.06 -0.99
N ALA A 31 -11.43 -7.85 -0.66
CA ALA A 31 -10.92 -6.56 -0.20
C ALA A 31 -10.97 -5.48 -1.30
N GLN A 32 -10.70 -5.86 -2.55
CA GLN A 32 -10.79 -4.96 -3.71
C GLN A 32 -12.20 -4.42 -3.98
N SER A 33 -13.25 -5.07 -3.45
CA SER A 33 -14.62 -4.58 -3.60
C SER A 33 -14.89 -3.26 -2.88
N PHE A 34 -14.06 -2.91 -1.89
CA PHE A 34 -14.17 -1.65 -1.16
C PHE A 34 -13.49 -0.49 -1.88
N SER A 35 -13.87 0.73 -1.55
CA SER A 35 -13.25 1.95 -2.10
C SER A 35 -11.88 2.23 -1.49
N GLN A 36 -11.64 1.76 -0.26
CA GLN A 36 -10.34 1.87 0.42
C GLN A 36 -9.91 0.48 0.88
N THR A 37 -8.73 0.04 0.44
CA THR A 37 -8.12 -1.19 0.92
C THR A 37 -6.61 -1.11 0.85
N CYS A 38 -5.94 -1.75 1.81
CA CYS A 38 -4.50 -1.98 1.81
C CYS A 38 -4.27 -3.48 2.02
N TYR A 39 -3.65 -4.12 1.04
CA TYR A 39 -3.26 -5.52 1.05
C TYR A 39 -1.74 -5.57 1.09
N LEU A 40 -1.18 -6.18 2.12
CA LEU A 40 0.26 -6.36 2.32
C LEU A 40 0.57 -7.85 2.27
N ASP A 41 1.55 -8.25 1.47
CA ASP A 41 1.91 -9.65 1.27
C ASP A 41 3.40 -9.88 1.44
N SER A 42 3.73 -10.91 2.23
CA SER A 42 5.09 -11.33 2.48
C SER A 42 5.59 -12.35 1.47
N ASN A 43 4.72 -12.84 0.57
CA ASN A 43 5.01 -13.85 -0.44
C ASN A 43 5.74 -15.09 0.10
N GLU A 44 5.40 -15.52 1.33
CA GLU A 44 6.02 -16.68 1.98
C GLU A 44 7.56 -16.59 2.05
N TYR A 45 8.10 -15.36 2.00
CA TYR A 45 9.54 -15.11 1.90
C TYR A 45 10.25 -15.59 3.18
N SER A 46 11.02 -16.66 3.05
CA SER A 46 11.56 -17.42 4.18
C SER A 46 12.75 -16.77 4.88
N ALA A 47 13.42 -15.82 4.23
CA ALA A 47 14.61 -15.16 4.78
C ALA A 47 14.29 -13.92 5.65
N ASP A 48 13.04 -13.48 5.72
CA ASP A 48 12.64 -12.41 6.66
C ASP A 48 12.40 -13.00 8.05
N LEU A 49 13.46 -12.95 8.88
CA LEU A 49 13.45 -13.43 10.27
C LEU A 49 12.48 -12.66 11.19
N HIS A 50 11.91 -11.55 10.73
CA HIS A 50 11.03 -10.67 11.51
C HIS A 50 9.58 -10.73 11.03
N ARG A 51 9.21 -11.78 10.29
CA ARG A 51 7.87 -11.92 9.71
C ARG A 51 6.83 -12.34 10.76
N SER A 52 5.84 -11.48 10.98
CA SER A 52 4.73 -11.77 11.89
C SER A 52 3.53 -12.41 11.19
N TYR A 53 3.35 -12.17 9.89
CA TYR A 53 2.17 -12.56 9.10
C TYR A 53 2.59 -13.01 7.70
N GLU A 54 1.76 -13.82 7.03
CA GLU A 54 1.90 -14.12 5.60
C GLU A 54 1.28 -13.04 4.72
N CYS A 55 0.20 -12.43 5.22
CA CYS A 55 -0.50 -11.35 4.58
C CYS A 55 -1.29 -10.57 5.64
N LEU A 56 -1.38 -9.25 5.47
CA LEU A 56 -2.14 -8.36 6.32
C LEU A 56 -3.04 -7.49 5.44
N ILE A 57 -4.35 -7.46 5.75
CA ILE A 57 -5.33 -6.73 4.94
C ILE A 57 -6.11 -5.77 5.83
N GLY A 58 -6.13 -4.49 5.48
CA GLY A 58 -7.08 -3.50 6.00
C GLY A 58 -8.09 -3.14 4.90
N ALA A 59 -9.38 -3.38 5.13
CA ALA A 59 -10.44 -3.19 4.13
C ALA A 59 -11.60 -2.33 4.66
N ASP A 60 -12.12 -1.46 3.77
CA ASP A 60 -13.07 -0.39 4.06
C ASP A 60 -12.52 0.60 5.11
N ALA A 61 -13.08 1.80 5.22
CA ALA A 61 -12.59 2.81 6.17
C ALA A 61 -13.71 3.29 7.08
N CYS A 62 -13.43 3.41 8.38
CA CYS A 62 -14.31 4.10 9.32
C CYS A 62 -13.86 5.53 9.59
N GLU A 63 -12.55 5.76 9.65
CA GLU A 63 -11.94 7.08 9.83
C GLU A 63 -10.76 7.21 8.87
N THR A 64 -10.53 8.40 8.35
CA THR A 64 -9.49 8.65 7.34
C THR A 64 -8.83 10.01 7.58
N ILE A 65 -7.51 10.06 7.47
CA ILE A 65 -6.75 11.29 7.28
C ILE A 65 -6.15 11.27 5.87
N SER A 66 -6.36 12.35 5.12
CA SER A 66 -5.81 12.50 3.77
C SER A 66 -5.40 13.94 3.57
N LEU A 67 -4.12 14.19 3.31
CA LEU A 67 -3.56 15.53 3.22
C LEU A 67 -3.02 15.78 1.81
N PRO A 68 -3.54 16.79 1.09
CA PRO A 68 -3.17 17.00 -0.31
C PRO A 68 -1.80 17.66 -0.50
N ALA A 69 -1.25 18.28 0.54
CA ALA A 69 0.01 19.01 0.47
C ALA A 69 0.72 19.01 1.83
N THR A 70 2.01 19.34 1.81
CA THR A 70 2.84 19.52 3.00
C THR A 70 2.52 20.83 3.73
N GLY A 71 2.86 20.90 5.02
CA GLY A 71 2.81 22.07 5.89
C GLY A 71 2.75 21.70 7.38
N ASN A 72 2.01 20.65 7.73
CA ASN A 72 1.90 20.11 9.08
C ASN A 72 1.42 18.64 9.09
N ALA A 73 1.78 17.88 8.05
CA ALA A 73 1.30 16.53 7.86
C ALA A 73 1.70 15.58 8.98
N PHE A 74 2.95 15.67 9.47
CA PHE A 74 3.40 14.82 10.58
C PHE A 74 2.64 15.10 11.89
N ASP A 75 2.40 16.36 12.24
CA ASP A 75 1.64 16.72 13.44
C ASP A 75 0.19 16.25 13.36
N ARG A 76 -0.45 16.45 12.20
CA ARG A 76 -1.83 15.99 11.98
C ARG A 76 -1.94 14.48 11.97
N TRP A 77 -0.96 13.79 11.40
CA TRP A 77 -0.91 12.33 11.43
C TRP A 77 -0.68 11.82 12.85
N LYS A 78 0.23 12.44 13.61
CA LYS A 78 0.42 12.12 15.03
C LYS A 78 -0.88 12.27 15.83
N GLN A 79 -1.60 13.38 15.66
CA GLN A 79 -2.90 13.57 16.31
C GLN A 79 -3.91 12.50 15.89
N PHE A 80 -3.94 12.12 14.60
CA PHE A 80 -4.79 11.05 14.12
C PHE A 80 -4.46 9.71 14.79
N CYS A 81 -3.17 9.38 14.94
CA CYS A 81 -2.72 8.17 15.62
C CYS A 81 -3.08 8.16 17.11
N GLU A 82 -2.90 9.29 17.81
CA GLU A 82 -3.25 9.44 19.23
C GLU A 82 -4.76 9.34 19.46
N THR A 83 -5.57 9.88 18.53
CA THR A 83 -7.04 9.80 18.58
C THR A 83 -7.55 8.40 18.28
N HIS A 84 -6.82 7.64 17.45
CA HIS A 84 -7.20 6.30 16.99
C HIS A 84 -6.10 5.27 17.30
N PRO A 85 -5.88 4.88 18.56
CA PRO A 85 -4.83 3.94 18.97
C PRO A 85 -5.18 2.50 18.58
N THR A 86 -5.21 2.21 17.28
CA THR A 86 -5.65 0.97 16.68
C THR A 86 -5.01 0.77 15.31
N TRP A 87 -5.38 -0.30 14.60
CA TRP A 87 -4.93 -0.57 13.24
C TRP A 87 -5.13 0.64 12.32
N GLN A 88 -4.07 1.00 11.61
CA GLN A 88 -4.06 2.07 10.62
C GLN A 88 -3.24 1.61 9.42
N PHE A 89 -3.76 1.87 8.23
CA PHE A 89 -3.13 1.50 6.96
C PHE A 89 -3.05 2.73 6.07
N GLY A 90 -2.00 2.84 5.27
CA GLY A 90 -1.76 4.06 4.52
C GLY A 90 -0.38 4.14 3.88
N TYR A 91 0.00 5.35 3.50
CA TYR A 91 1.30 5.66 2.94
C TYR A 91 1.74 7.09 3.27
N LEU A 92 3.05 7.29 3.16
CA LEU A 92 3.75 8.56 3.25
C LEU A 92 4.39 8.80 1.87
N SER A 93 4.13 9.93 1.24
CA SER A 93 4.77 10.26 -0.03
C SER A 93 6.19 10.80 0.19
N TYR A 94 7.01 10.75 -0.85
CA TYR A 94 8.36 11.30 -0.84
C TYR A 94 8.40 12.81 -0.54
N ASP A 95 7.38 13.56 -0.95
CA ASP A 95 7.34 15.01 -0.79
C ASP A 95 7.21 15.48 0.66
N LEU A 96 6.84 14.58 1.59
CA LEU A 96 6.92 14.86 3.02
C LEU A 96 8.33 15.22 3.50
N LYS A 97 9.38 14.93 2.71
CA LYS A 97 10.74 15.46 2.94
C LYS A 97 10.76 16.98 3.11
N ASN A 98 9.83 17.72 2.49
CA ASN A 98 9.76 19.18 2.57
C ASN A 98 9.29 19.69 3.95
N GLU A 99 8.74 18.82 4.80
CA GLU A 99 8.47 19.14 6.22
C GLU A 99 9.63 18.77 7.15
N VAL A 100 10.52 17.88 6.69
CA VAL A 100 11.69 17.42 7.46
C VAL A 100 12.88 18.32 7.21
N GLU A 101 13.10 18.68 5.94
CA GLU A 101 14.23 19.47 5.47
C GLU A 101 13.74 20.74 4.75
N ALA A 102 14.59 21.76 4.70
CA ALA A 102 14.30 23.03 4.00
C ALA A 102 14.39 22.88 2.47
N LEU A 103 13.52 22.02 1.92
CA LEU A 103 13.45 21.67 0.51
C LEU A 103 12.07 22.00 -0.06
N GLN A 104 11.99 22.05 -1.39
CA GLN A 104 10.75 22.19 -2.13
C GLN A 104 10.76 21.21 -3.30
N SER A 105 9.57 20.81 -3.74
CA SER A 105 9.40 19.98 -4.94
C SER A 105 8.80 20.85 -6.05
N ALA A 106 9.52 20.94 -7.18
CA ALA A 106 9.13 21.80 -8.31
C ALA A 106 8.58 21.02 -9.51
N HIS A 107 8.59 19.68 -9.44
CA HIS A 107 8.10 18.84 -10.52
C HIS A 107 6.56 18.77 -10.52
N PRO A 108 5.91 18.75 -11.70
CA PRO A 108 4.45 18.64 -11.77
C PRO A 108 3.96 17.31 -11.17
N ASP A 109 3.00 17.38 -10.24
CA ASP A 109 2.25 16.20 -9.80
C ASP A 109 1.16 15.85 -10.81
N ARG A 110 1.29 14.67 -11.43
CA ARG A 110 0.35 14.15 -12.44
C ARG A 110 -0.54 13.03 -11.90
N LEU A 111 -0.21 12.48 -10.73
CA LEU A 111 -0.92 11.35 -10.14
C LEU A 111 -1.99 11.83 -9.14
N GLY A 112 -1.80 13.03 -8.56
CA GLY A 112 -2.74 13.65 -7.65
C GLY A 112 -2.91 12.86 -6.34
N PHE A 113 -1.92 12.05 -5.98
CA PHE A 113 -1.93 11.36 -4.69
C PHE A 113 -1.75 12.39 -3.56
N PRO A 114 -2.54 12.31 -2.49
CA PRO A 114 -2.23 13.00 -1.24
C PRO A 114 -0.77 12.80 -0.83
N VAL A 115 -0.14 13.79 -0.18
CA VAL A 115 1.22 13.61 0.37
C VAL A 115 1.23 12.63 1.54
N LEU A 116 0.09 12.47 2.21
CA LEU A 116 -0.12 11.54 3.31
C LEU A 116 -1.55 11.05 3.29
N HIS A 117 -1.72 9.73 3.47
CA HIS A 117 -3.04 9.16 3.65
C HIS A 117 -2.98 7.95 4.57
N PHE A 118 -3.82 7.93 5.60
CA PHE A 118 -4.03 6.79 6.48
C PHE A 118 -5.51 6.62 6.81
N PHE A 119 -5.95 5.39 7.03
CA PHE A 119 -7.31 5.08 7.45
C PHE A 119 -7.35 4.01 8.53
N VAL A 120 -8.37 4.10 9.39
CA VAL A 120 -8.74 3.05 10.34
C VAL A 120 -9.70 2.10 9.61
N PRO A 121 -9.34 0.82 9.43
CA PRO A 121 -10.14 -0.06 8.60
C PRO A 121 -11.38 -0.58 9.31
N VAL A 122 -12.46 -0.87 8.58
CA VAL A 122 -13.63 -1.58 9.17
C VAL A 122 -13.28 -3.04 9.45
N TYR A 123 -12.46 -3.63 8.58
CA TYR A 123 -12.03 -5.03 8.67
C TYR A 123 -10.51 -5.14 8.65
N VAL A 124 -9.96 -5.99 9.52
CA VAL A 124 -8.55 -6.40 9.47
C VAL A 124 -8.47 -7.91 9.37
N LEU A 125 -7.66 -8.41 8.43
CA LEU A 125 -7.33 -9.82 8.30
C LEU A 125 -5.84 -10.01 8.57
N GLU A 126 -5.51 -10.68 9.66
CA GLU A 126 -4.16 -11.20 9.90
C GLU A 126 -4.11 -12.63 9.37
N VAL A 127 -3.39 -12.84 8.26
CA VAL A 127 -3.30 -14.14 7.58
C VAL A 127 -1.98 -14.80 7.95
N PHE A 128 -2.07 -16.01 8.48
CA PHE A 128 -0.94 -16.89 8.78
C PHE A 128 -1.01 -18.13 7.87
N THR A 129 0.00 -18.99 7.93
CA THR A 129 0.08 -20.19 7.09
C THR A 129 -1.10 -21.15 7.27
N ASP A 130 -1.58 -21.32 8.51
CA ASP A 130 -2.59 -22.32 8.88
C ASP A 130 -3.95 -21.72 9.33
N ARG A 131 -4.01 -20.40 9.51
CA ARG A 131 -5.18 -19.72 10.07
C ARG A 131 -5.27 -18.27 9.63
N VAL A 132 -6.47 -17.71 9.76
CA VAL A 132 -6.71 -16.26 9.64
C VAL A 132 -7.38 -15.76 10.92
N VAL A 133 -6.96 -14.60 11.40
CA VAL A 133 -7.65 -13.84 12.44
C VAL A 133 -8.40 -12.71 11.75
N ILE A 134 -9.72 -12.66 11.97
CA ILE A 134 -10.60 -11.67 11.37
C ILE A 134 -11.09 -10.72 12.45
N HIS A 135 -10.78 -9.45 12.27
CA HIS A 135 -11.28 -8.34 13.07
C HIS A 135 -12.35 -7.59 12.27
N SER A 136 -13.51 -7.33 12.87
CA SER A 136 -14.57 -6.55 12.23
C SER A 136 -15.27 -5.59 13.19
N ARG A 137 -15.48 -4.35 12.73
CA ARG A 137 -16.26 -3.31 13.42
C ARG A 137 -17.75 -3.32 13.04
N ARG A 138 -18.15 -4.00 11.95
CA ARG A 138 -19.51 -3.90 11.38
C ARG A 138 -20.31 -5.20 11.43
N GLU A 139 -19.83 -6.27 10.82
CA GLU A 139 -20.44 -7.61 10.86
C GLU A 139 -19.73 -8.52 11.87
N SER A 140 -20.30 -9.70 12.16
CA SER A 140 -19.58 -10.70 12.94
C SER A 140 -18.39 -11.24 12.13
N PRO A 141 -17.25 -11.56 12.75
CA PRO A 141 -16.12 -12.18 12.06
C PRO A 141 -16.50 -13.44 11.27
N ARG A 142 -17.48 -14.21 11.76
CA ARG A 142 -18.02 -15.39 11.06
C ARG A 142 -18.78 -15.02 9.79
N ALA A 143 -19.53 -13.92 9.78
CA ALA A 143 -20.18 -13.44 8.56
C ALA A 143 -19.16 -12.97 7.53
N VAL A 144 -18.13 -12.22 7.96
CA VAL A 144 -17.01 -11.79 7.10
C VAL A 144 -16.28 -12.99 6.49
N TRP A 145 -15.95 -14.00 7.31
CA TRP A 145 -15.38 -15.26 6.83
C TRP A 145 -16.20 -15.93 5.71
N GLN A 146 -17.53 -15.95 5.86
CA GLN A 146 -18.42 -16.51 4.85
C GLN A 146 -18.48 -15.64 3.59
N LEU A 147 -18.41 -14.31 3.72
CA LEU A 147 -18.37 -13.40 2.58
C LEU A 147 -17.09 -13.57 1.76
N ILE A 148 -15.92 -13.65 2.42
CA ILE A 148 -14.62 -13.88 1.75
C ILE A 148 -14.67 -15.19 0.96
N ARG A 149 -15.15 -16.27 1.56
CA ARG A 149 -15.24 -17.59 0.89
C ARG A 149 -16.25 -17.65 -0.25
N LYS A 150 -17.25 -16.76 -0.24
CA LYS A 150 -18.23 -16.62 -1.33
C LYS A 150 -17.76 -15.67 -2.43
N SER A 151 -16.71 -14.89 -2.18
CA SER A 151 -16.12 -14.00 -3.17
C SER A 151 -15.70 -14.83 -4.38
N ARG A 152 -16.38 -14.58 -5.51
CA ARG A 152 -16.07 -15.31 -6.73
C ARG A 152 -14.76 -14.78 -7.27
N GLN A 153 -13.90 -15.71 -7.67
CA GLN A 153 -12.77 -15.38 -8.51
C GLN A 153 -13.32 -14.73 -9.77
N ARG A 154 -12.82 -13.54 -10.10
CA ARG A 154 -13.04 -13.00 -11.43
C ARG A 154 -12.41 -13.98 -12.42
N PRO A 155 -13.08 -14.33 -13.52
CA PRO A 155 -12.39 -15.00 -14.61
C PRO A 155 -11.21 -14.12 -15.01
N ALA A 156 -10.06 -14.74 -15.32
CA ALA A 156 -8.92 -14.01 -15.83
C ALA A 156 -9.39 -13.13 -16.99
N SER A 157 -9.28 -11.81 -16.82
CA SER A 157 -9.70 -10.88 -17.87
C SER A 157 -8.79 -11.07 -19.08
N GLU A 158 -9.32 -10.87 -20.29
CA GLU A 158 -8.46 -10.78 -21.48
C GLU A 158 -7.43 -9.68 -21.22
N VAL A 159 -6.15 -10.03 -21.32
CA VAL A 159 -5.05 -9.11 -21.05
C VAL A 159 -5.15 -7.96 -22.05
N PRO A 160 -5.50 -6.73 -21.62
CA PRO A 160 -5.37 -5.59 -22.52
C PRO A 160 -3.91 -5.49 -22.94
N ALA A 161 -3.65 -5.11 -24.19
CA ALA A 161 -2.29 -4.95 -24.69
C ALA A 161 -1.50 -4.07 -23.71
N LEU A 162 -0.34 -4.57 -23.26
CA LEU A 162 0.50 -3.84 -22.31
C LEU A 162 0.80 -2.45 -22.88
N PRO A 163 0.61 -1.39 -22.08
CA PRO A 163 0.86 -0.06 -22.58
C PRO A 163 2.35 0.13 -22.84
N SER A 164 2.67 0.82 -23.93
CA SER A 164 4.05 1.19 -24.24
C SER A 164 4.50 2.28 -23.27
N LEU A 165 5.36 1.90 -22.32
CA LEU A 165 5.94 2.84 -21.37
C LEU A 165 6.92 3.78 -22.06
N ARG A 166 6.83 5.06 -21.71
CA ARG A 166 7.73 6.11 -22.20
C ARG A 166 8.55 6.65 -21.04
N ALA A 167 9.85 6.79 -21.23
CA ALA A 167 10.69 7.50 -20.29
C ALA A 167 10.28 8.99 -20.29
N ARG A 168 10.08 9.56 -19.10
CA ARG A 168 9.79 10.97 -18.92
C ARG A 168 10.98 11.84 -19.32
N THR A 169 12.18 11.37 -18.99
CA THR A 169 13.45 12.03 -19.29
C THR A 169 14.10 11.35 -20.49
N PRO A 170 14.38 12.07 -21.59
CA PRO A 170 15.11 11.52 -22.73
C PRO A 170 16.48 10.98 -22.33
N ARG A 171 16.94 9.92 -22.99
CA ARG A 171 18.22 9.26 -22.70
C ARG A 171 19.41 10.23 -22.66
N GLN A 172 19.47 11.18 -23.60
CA GLN A 172 20.56 12.15 -23.65
C GLN A 172 20.58 13.06 -22.41
N GLU A 173 19.41 13.53 -21.98
CA GLU A 173 19.28 14.37 -20.79
C GLU A 173 19.62 13.57 -19.52
N TYR A 174 19.14 12.32 -19.40
CA TYR A 174 19.49 11.45 -18.28
C TYR A 174 21.01 11.25 -18.16
N LEU A 175 21.71 11.00 -19.27
CA LEU A 175 23.17 10.85 -19.27
C LEU A 175 23.90 12.15 -18.92
N GLN A 176 23.37 13.31 -19.32
CA GLN A 176 23.91 14.61 -18.90
C GLN A 176 23.75 14.84 -17.40
N THR A 177 22.61 14.45 -16.82
CA THR A 177 22.40 14.49 -15.36
C THR A 177 23.37 13.57 -14.64
N VAL A 178 23.60 12.35 -15.15
CA VAL A 178 24.60 11.43 -14.56
C VAL A 178 26.00 12.05 -14.56
N GLU A 179 26.45 12.65 -15.68
CA GLU A 179 27.76 13.31 -15.73
C GLU A 179 27.84 14.55 -14.83
N ALA A 180 26.73 15.28 -14.65
CA ALA A 180 26.68 16.36 -13.67
C ALA A 180 26.86 15.84 -12.23
N ILE A 181 26.14 14.78 -11.85
CA ILE A 181 26.28 14.13 -10.53
C ILE A 181 27.72 13.63 -10.32
N ARG A 182 28.32 13.00 -11.33
CA ARG A 182 29.72 12.52 -11.24
C ARG A 182 30.70 13.66 -10.99
N ARG A 183 30.50 14.83 -11.60
CA ARG A 183 31.33 16.02 -11.32
C ARG A 183 31.19 16.47 -9.87
N HIS A 184 29.97 16.57 -9.36
CA HIS A 184 29.74 16.89 -7.93
C HIS A 184 30.41 15.89 -6.98
N ILE A 185 30.45 14.61 -7.35
CA ILE A 185 31.18 13.59 -6.56
C ILE A 185 32.69 13.83 -6.58
N VAL A 186 33.27 14.14 -7.74
CA VAL A 186 34.71 14.42 -7.88
C VAL A 186 35.11 15.71 -7.18
N GLU A 187 34.24 16.72 -7.20
CA GLU A 187 34.45 18.01 -6.53
C GLU A 187 34.28 17.91 -5.01
N GLY A 188 33.70 16.81 -4.51
CA GLY A 188 33.55 16.53 -3.08
C GLY A 188 32.27 17.06 -2.46
N ASP A 189 31.28 17.47 -3.27
CA ASP A 189 29.98 17.98 -2.78
C ASP A 189 29.13 16.87 -2.17
N LEU A 190 29.22 15.65 -2.71
CA LEU A 190 28.49 14.46 -2.26
C LEU A 190 29.27 13.19 -2.56
N TYR A 191 28.96 12.08 -1.88
CA TYR A 191 29.61 10.79 -2.11
C TYR A 191 28.72 9.80 -2.90
N GLU A 192 27.40 9.95 -2.80
CA GLU A 192 26.42 9.12 -3.50
C GLU A 192 25.12 9.91 -3.73
N MET A 193 24.47 9.67 -4.86
CA MET A 193 23.13 10.19 -5.15
C MET A 193 22.30 9.12 -5.86
N ASN A 194 21.06 8.93 -5.40
CA ASN A 194 20.09 8.08 -6.07
C ASN A 194 19.34 8.90 -7.15
N LEU A 195 19.60 8.60 -8.43
CA LEU A 195 18.94 9.25 -9.57
C LEU A 195 17.83 8.36 -10.15
N CYS A 196 16.58 8.75 -9.92
CA CYS A 196 15.40 8.09 -10.47
C CYS A 196 14.93 8.73 -11.79
N GLN A 197 14.24 7.95 -12.62
CA GLN A 197 13.48 8.45 -13.76
C GLN A 197 12.08 7.83 -13.77
N GLU A 198 11.09 8.60 -14.22
CA GLU A 198 9.71 8.13 -14.37
C GLU A 198 9.54 7.43 -15.72
N PHE A 199 8.87 6.28 -15.71
CA PHE A 199 8.28 5.66 -16.89
C PHE A 199 6.76 5.73 -16.78
N TYR A 200 6.10 6.16 -17.85
CA TYR A 200 4.66 6.41 -17.81
C TYR A 200 3.98 5.96 -19.10
N ALA A 201 2.67 5.74 -18.99
CA ALA A 201 1.76 5.63 -20.13
C ALA A 201 0.45 6.32 -19.75
N GLU A 202 -0.18 6.94 -20.75
CA GLU A 202 -1.46 7.66 -20.64
C GLU A 202 -2.52 6.93 -21.47
N ASP A 203 -3.80 7.21 -21.22
CA ASP A 203 -4.93 6.61 -21.94
C ASP A 203 -4.94 5.07 -21.94
N CYS A 204 -4.53 4.49 -20.80
CA CYS A 204 -4.46 3.05 -20.60
C CYS A 204 -5.71 2.52 -19.92
N PHE A 205 -6.23 1.38 -20.40
CA PHE A 205 -7.30 0.65 -19.72
C PHE A 205 -6.72 -0.62 -19.10
N LEU A 206 -6.70 -0.68 -17.78
CA LEU A 206 -6.11 -1.77 -16.99
C LEU A 206 -7.03 -2.10 -15.81
N ASP A 207 -7.09 -3.37 -15.41
CA ASP A 207 -7.57 -3.75 -14.08
C ASP A 207 -6.38 -3.75 -13.11
N PRO A 208 -6.31 -2.82 -12.13
CA PRO A 208 -5.17 -2.74 -11.21
C PRO A 208 -4.96 -4.00 -10.38
N GLY A 209 -6.03 -4.75 -10.09
CA GLY A 209 -5.98 -6.01 -9.36
C GLY A 209 -5.26 -7.09 -10.15
N ASP A 210 -5.63 -7.24 -11.42
CA ASP A 210 -5.00 -8.20 -12.33
C ASP A 210 -3.52 -7.85 -12.56
N VAL A 211 -3.20 -6.56 -12.75
CA VAL A 211 -1.82 -6.09 -12.90
C VAL A 211 -0.99 -6.38 -11.65
N PHE A 212 -1.54 -6.12 -10.46
CA PHE A 212 -0.85 -6.42 -9.21
C PHE A 212 -0.64 -7.92 -9.02
N GLN A 213 -1.62 -8.76 -9.30
CA GLN A 213 -1.47 -10.22 -9.19
C GLN A 213 -0.34 -10.73 -10.10
N GLN A 214 -0.27 -10.26 -11.34
CA GLN A 214 0.81 -10.62 -12.27
C GLN A 214 2.17 -10.10 -11.78
N LEU A 215 2.25 -8.83 -11.38
CA LEU A 215 3.47 -8.24 -10.81
C LEU A 215 3.95 -9.04 -9.59
N ASN A 216 3.05 -9.39 -8.68
CA ASN A 216 3.37 -10.08 -7.45
C ASN A 216 3.79 -11.54 -7.70
N GLN A 217 3.17 -12.22 -8.68
CA GLN A 217 3.58 -13.57 -9.11
C GLN A 217 5.01 -13.59 -9.68
N LEU A 218 5.40 -12.54 -10.40
CA LEU A 218 6.73 -12.43 -11.01
C LEU A 218 7.80 -12.03 -9.98
N ALA A 219 7.52 -11.04 -9.14
CA ALA A 219 8.50 -10.45 -8.25
C ALA A 219 8.64 -11.20 -6.92
N GLN A 220 7.56 -11.78 -6.40
CA GLN A 220 7.49 -12.49 -5.11
C GLN A 220 8.18 -11.73 -3.96
N ALA A 221 8.01 -10.41 -3.93
CA ALA A 221 8.76 -9.54 -3.04
C ALA A 221 8.22 -9.58 -1.60
N PRO A 222 9.06 -9.57 -0.56
CA PRO A 222 8.65 -9.69 0.85
C PRO A 222 7.82 -8.51 1.40
N PHE A 223 7.83 -7.35 0.74
CA PHE A 223 7.05 -6.17 1.15
C PHE A 223 6.14 -5.72 0.01
N ALA A 224 5.52 -6.68 -0.67
CA ALA A 224 4.54 -6.40 -1.70
C ALA A 224 3.31 -5.73 -1.09
N ALA A 225 2.78 -4.72 -1.79
CA ALA A 225 1.62 -3.98 -1.34
C ALA A 225 0.69 -3.63 -2.51
N PHE A 226 -0.61 -3.76 -2.27
CA PHE A 226 -1.65 -3.19 -3.10
C PHE A 226 -2.47 -2.23 -2.25
N LEU A 227 -2.51 -0.97 -2.65
CA LEU A 227 -3.35 0.03 -2.04
C LEU A 227 -4.35 0.53 -3.07
N LYS A 228 -5.62 0.53 -2.70
CA LYS A 228 -6.70 1.18 -3.44
C LYS A 228 -7.24 2.33 -2.61
N LEU A 229 -7.26 3.50 -3.21
CA LEU A 229 -7.81 4.73 -2.68
C LEU A 229 -8.76 5.32 -3.73
N HIS A 230 -10.02 4.92 -3.64
CA HIS A 230 -11.07 5.26 -4.61
C HIS A 230 -10.69 4.83 -6.04
N ASP A 231 -10.40 5.79 -6.90
CA ASP A 231 -9.96 5.65 -8.28
C ASP A 231 -8.44 5.53 -8.43
N ARG A 232 -7.68 5.79 -7.36
CA ARG A 232 -6.22 5.72 -7.34
C ARG A 232 -5.73 4.38 -6.80
N HIS A 233 -4.71 3.83 -7.43
CA HIS A 233 -4.16 2.52 -7.08
C HIS A 233 -2.63 2.59 -7.01
N LEU A 234 -2.05 1.95 -6.01
CA LEU A 234 -0.60 1.77 -5.86
C LEU A 234 -0.33 0.26 -5.83
N LEU A 235 0.55 -0.18 -6.74
CA LEU A 235 0.95 -1.57 -6.90
C LEU A 235 2.45 -1.64 -6.62
N CYS A 236 2.85 -2.37 -5.58
CA CYS A 236 4.22 -2.39 -5.07
C CYS A 236 4.73 -3.83 -4.99
N ALA A 237 5.95 -4.02 -5.48
CA ALA A 237 6.72 -5.25 -5.33
C ALA A 237 8.09 -4.94 -4.70
N SER A 238 8.09 -4.29 -3.53
CA SER A 238 9.31 -3.89 -2.84
C SER A 238 9.98 -5.07 -2.14
N PRO A 239 11.29 -5.29 -2.34
CA PRO A 239 12.07 -6.21 -1.54
C PRO A 239 12.60 -5.58 -0.24
N GLU A 240 12.42 -4.28 -0.06
CA GLU A 240 13.08 -3.50 0.99
C GLU A 240 12.10 -2.99 2.04
N ARG A 241 12.47 -3.18 3.31
CA ARG A 241 11.79 -2.59 4.47
C ARG A 241 12.42 -1.25 4.77
N PHE A 242 11.60 -0.19 4.81
CA PHE A 242 12.07 1.12 5.23
C PHE A 242 12.32 1.20 6.75
N LEU A 243 11.29 0.92 7.55
CA LEU A 243 11.37 0.97 9.02
C LEU A 243 10.40 -0.04 9.65
N LYS A 244 10.77 -0.61 10.80
CA LYS A 244 9.90 -1.39 11.67
C LYS A 244 10.16 -1.00 13.13
N LYS A 245 9.09 -0.74 13.89
CA LYS A 245 9.12 -0.55 15.34
C LYS A 245 8.39 -1.71 16.01
N GLU A 246 9.04 -2.37 16.96
CA GLU A 246 8.45 -3.42 17.80
C GLU A 246 8.79 -3.15 19.27
N GLY A 247 7.80 -3.21 20.15
CA GLY A 247 7.99 -2.82 21.55
C GLY A 247 8.18 -1.31 21.73
N ASP A 248 8.85 -0.94 22.82
CA ASP A 248 9.10 0.45 23.22
C ASP A 248 10.22 1.11 22.41
#